data_AF-A0A8H3X240-F1
#
_entry.id   AF-A0A8H3X240-F1
#
_cell.length_a   1.000
_cell.length_b   1.000
_cell.length_c   1.000
_cell.angle_alpha   90.00
_cell.angle_beta   90.00
_cell.angle_gamma   90.00
#
_symmetry.space_group_name_H-M   'P 1'
#
loop_
_entity.id
_entity.type
_entity.pdbx_description
1 polymer ?
#
loop_
_entity_poly.entity_id
_entity_poly.type
_entity_poly.pdbx_seq_one_letter_code
_entity_poly.pdbx_strand_id
1 'polypeptide(L)'
;MSERILEGNLEEKLKHLETFSSCDVADALLKIDNPYGGFLPDIVMFSPDYLAGNSKLIGPVFTVKCVPVSDVNSPKPSQHFADAVPANSVVFVSAPPDTINAVWGGLMNTRAKIRGAKGVVVDGRVRDLEELRADGLPVSVYIQKNFWFMSNLINLIFENILY
;
A
#
# COMPACT_ATOMS: atom_id res chain seq x y z
N MET A 1 -22.56 14.12 -20.79
CA MET A 1 -22.45 13.62 -19.39
C MET A 1 -21.00 13.37 -18.99
N SER A 2 -20.11 12.95 -19.91
CA SER A 2 -18.66 12.78 -19.68
C SER A 2 -17.88 14.09 -19.46
N GLU A 3 -18.25 15.19 -20.12
CA GLU A 3 -17.51 16.47 -20.01
C GLU A 3 -17.57 17.08 -18.59
N ARG A 4 -18.68 16.91 -17.86
CA ARG A 4 -18.84 17.43 -16.48
C ARG A 4 -17.90 16.80 -15.45
N ILE A 5 -17.39 15.59 -15.70
CA ILE A 5 -16.47 14.90 -14.77
C ILE A 5 -15.05 15.48 -14.87
N LEU A 6 -14.68 16.04 -16.02
CA LEU A 6 -13.34 16.59 -16.25
C LEU A 6 -13.14 17.98 -15.63
N GLU A 7 -14.22 18.75 -15.45
CA GLU A 7 -14.21 20.11 -14.88
C GLU A 7 -14.29 20.16 -13.34
N GLY A 8 -14.58 19.03 -12.69
CA GLY A 8 -14.69 18.95 -11.24
C GLY A 8 -13.34 19.11 -10.52
N ASN A 9 -13.39 19.55 -9.26
CA ASN A 9 -12.21 19.61 -8.40
C ASN A 9 -11.72 18.18 -8.06
N LEU A 10 -10.52 18.06 -7.49
CA LEU A 10 -9.91 16.75 -7.21
C LEU A 10 -10.81 15.85 -6.34
N GLU A 11 -11.48 16.43 -5.34
CA GLU A 11 -12.33 15.68 -4.41
C GLU A 11 -13.55 15.08 -5.11
N GLU A 12 -14.18 15.83 -6.01
CA GLU A 12 -15.30 15.34 -6.83
C GLU A 12 -14.87 14.17 -7.73
N LYS A 13 -13.67 14.27 -8.33
CA LYS A 13 -13.11 13.21 -9.17
C LYS A 13 -12.83 11.94 -8.35
N LEU A 14 -12.23 12.08 -7.17
CA LEU A 14 -11.97 10.95 -6.26
C LEU A 14 -13.27 10.28 -5.82
N LYS A 15 -14.29 11.07 -5.45
CA LYS A 15 -15.61 10.55 -5.07
C LYS A 15 -16.28 9.81 -6.22
N HIS A 16 -16.10 10.26 -7.46
CA HIS A 16 -16.63 9.54 -8.61
C HIS A 16 -15.92 8.20 -8.82
N LEU A 17 -14.59 8.17 -8.64
CA LEU A 17 -13.78 6.95 -8.72
C LEU A 17 -14.20 5.89 -7.68
N GLU A 18 -14.72 6.29 -6.51
CA GLU A 18 -15.22 5.34 -5.49
C GLU A 18 -16.35 4.43 -5.98
N THR A 19 -17.11 4.89 -6.97
CA THR A 19 -18.22 4.13 -7.55
C THR A 19 -17.78 2.98 -8.46
N PHE A 20 -16.53 3.01 -8.93
CA PHE A 20 -15.96 1.99 -9.81
C PHE A 20 -15.18 0.92 -9.01
N SER A 21 -15.11 -0.29 -9.55
CA SER A 21 -14.16 -1.31 -9.11
C SER A 21 -12.78 -1.05 -9.73
N SER A 22 -11.74 -1.69 -9.17
CA SER A 22 -10.40 -1.67 -9.79
C SER A 22 -10.41 -2.28 -11.20
N CYS A 23 -11.29 -3.24 -11.47
CA CYS A 23 -11.46 -3.85 -12.80
C CYS A 23 -12.05 -2.85 -13.80
N ASP A 24 -13.08 -2.08 -13.39
CA ASP A 24 -13.67 -1.04 -14.26
C ASP A 24 -12.63 0.03 -14.63
N VAL A 25 -11.78 0.42 -13.67
CA VAL A 25 -10.68 1.36 -13.91
C VAL A 25 -9.65 0.75 -14.85
N ALA A 26 -9.27 -0.52 -14.67
CA ALA A 26 -8.32 -1.20 -15.55
C ALA A 26 -8.85 -1.30 -16.99
N ASP A 27 -10.13 -1.65 -17.18
CA ASP A 27 -10.78 -1.70 -18.49
C ASP A 27 -10.80 -0.32 -19.18
N ALA A 28 -11.04 0.75 -18.41
CA ALA A 28 -10.97 2.12 -18.92
C ALA A 28 -9.54 2.51 -19.32
N LEU A 29 -8.54 2.11 -18.53
CA LEU A 29 -7.11 2.35 -18.80
C LEU A 29 -6.63 1.61 -20.06
N LEU A 30 -7.08 0.37 -20.26
CA LEU A 30 -6.79 -0.41 -21.47
C LEU A 30 -7.33 0.26 -22.74
N LYS A 31 -8.50 0.92 -22.67
CA LYS A 31 -9.09 1.65 -23.80
C LYS A 31 -8.32 2.91 -24.20
N ILE A 32 -7.46 3.43 -23.34
CA ILE A 32 -6.59 4.57 -23.62
C ILE A 32 -5.12 4.13 -23.80
N ASP A 33 -4.91 2.87 -24.19
CA ASP A 33 -3.61 2.26 -24.48
C ASP A 33 -2.62 2.29 -23.30
N ASN A 34 -3.13 2.32 -22.06
CA ASN A 34 -2.27 2.14 -20.89
C ASN A 34 -1.87 0.65 -20.76
N PRO A 35 -0.56 0.33 -20.71
CA PRO A 35 -0.12 -1.05 -20.64
C PRO A 35 -0.60 -1.73 -19.35
N TYR A 36 -1.15 -2.94 -19.49
CA TYR A 36 -1.65 -3.76 -18.38
C TYR A 36 -2.77 -3.11 -17.53
N GLY A 37 -3.41 -2.04 -18.01
CA GLY A 37 -4.51 -1.37 -17.31
C GLY A 37 -4.10 -0.77 -15.96
N GLY A 38 -2.83 -0.40 -15.79
CA GLY A 38 -2.32 0.16 -14.53
C GLY A 38 -2.30 -0.82 -13.35
N PHE A 39 -2.40 -2.13 -13.61
CA PHE A 39 -2.44 -3.15 -12.57
C PHE A 39 -1.10 -3.32 -11.85
N LEU A 40 -1.14 -3.39 -10.52
CA LEU A 40 0.00 -3.75 -9.67
C LEU A 40 -0.20 -5.17 -9.12
N PRO A 41 0.57 -6.17 -9.59
CA PRO A 41 0.39 -7.56 -9.18
C PRO A 41 0.89 -7.80 -7.75
N ASP A 42 0.42 -8.92 -7.17
CA ASP A 42 0.88 -9.50 -5.89
C ASP A 42 0.77 -8.59 -4.65
N ILE A 43 -0.02 -7.52 -4.72
CA ILE A 43 -0.37 -6.68 -3.57
C ILE A 43 -1.59 -7.27 -2.88
N VAL A 44 -1.48 -7.52 -1.56
CA VAL A 44 -2.58 -8.05 -0.74
C VAL A 44 -2.96 -7.08 0.37
N MET A 45 -4.26 -6.98 0.67
CA MET A 45 -4.73 -6.29 1.86
C MET A 45 -4.33 -7.07 3.11
N PHE A 46 -3.62 -6.43 4.03
CA PHE A 46 -3.19 -7.02 5.30
C PHE A 46 -3.98 -6.50 6.50
N SER A 47 -4.19 -5.17 6.55
CA SER A 47 -4.95 -4.47 7.58
C SER A 47 -6.11 -3.71 6.92
N PRO A 48 -7.30 -3.57 7.55
CA PRO A 48 -7.65 -4.06 8.90
C PRO A 48 -7.79 -5.57 8.96
N ASP A 49 -8.33 -6.18 7.91
CA ASP A 49 -8.53 -7.62 7.78
C ASP A 49 -7.70 -8.17 6.62
N TYR A 50 -7.11 -9.35 6.82
CA TYR A 50 -6.29 -9.98 5.80
C TYR A 50 -7.16 -10.54 4.66
N LEU A 51 -6.92 -10.09 3.44
CA LEU A 51 -7.65 -10.49 2.23
C LEU A 51 -9.18 -10.43 2.35
N ALA A 52 -9.69 -9.55 3.21
CA ALA A 52 -11.11 -9.43 3.51
C ALA A 52 -11.51 -7.97 3.68
N GLY A 53 -12.82 -7.74 3.78
CA GLY A 53 -13.41 -6.42 3.94
C GLY A 53 -13.66 -5.69 2.61
N ASN A 54 -14.17 -4.46 2.73
CA ASN A 54 -14.57 -3.61 1.61
C ASN A 54 -13.65 -2.39 1.44
N SER A 55 -12.45 -2.43 2.03
CA SER A 55 -11.51 -1.30 2.00
C SER A 55 -11.05 -1.02 0.57
N LYS A 56 -11.38 0.16 0.06
CA LYS A 56 -10.84 0.71 -1.19
C LYS A 56 -9.85 1.82 -0.89
N LEU A 57 -8.70 1.80 -1.54
CA LEU A 57 -7.69 2.86 -1.44
C LEU A 57 -7.79 3.77 -2.67
N ILE A 58 -8.33 4.97 -2.48
CA ILE A 58 -8.53 5.95 -3.54
C ILE A 58 -8.00 7.30 -3.05
N GLY A 59 -7.09 7.90 -3.81
CA GLY A 59 -6.46 9.17 -3.47
C GLY A 59 -5.21 9.45 -4.30
N PRO A 60 -4.70 10.69 -4.28
CA PRO A 60 -3.37 10.99 -4.80
C PRO A 60 -2.31 10.15 -4.08
N VAL A 61 -1.29 9.71 -4.82
CA VAL A 61 -0.25 8.85 -4.27
C VAL A 61 0.91 9.68 -3.74
N PHE A 62 1.24 9.52 -2.46
CA PHE A 62 2.48 10.02 -1.85
C PHE A 62 3.53 8.91 -1.88
N THR A 63 4.53 9.05 -2.75
CA THR A 63 5.53 8.00 -3.00
C THR A 63 6.78 8.17 -2.14
N VAL A 64 7.27 7.05 -1.61
CA VAL A 64 8.52 6.96 -0.85
C VAL A 64 9.35 5.84 -1.44
N LYS A 65 10.55 6.18 -1.93
CA LYS A 65 11.51 5.19 -2.41
C LYS A 65 12.60 5.02 -1.36
N CYS A 66 12.66 3.83 -0.76
CA CYS A 66 13.77 3.46 0.09
C CYS A 66 14.94 3.01 -0.79
N VAL A 67 16.16 3.35 -0.36
CA VAL A 67 17.41 2.98 -1.02
C VAL A 67 18.35 2.33 -0.03
N PRO A 68 19.31 1.50 -0.48
CA PRO A 68 20.33 0.96 0.41
C PRO A 68 21.10 2.09 1.10
N VAL A 69 21.55 1.84 2.34
CA VAL A 69 22.34 2.82 3.11
C VAL A 69 23.65 3.20 2.39
N SER A 70 24.17 2.30 1.54
CA SER A 70 25.34 2.54 0.71
C SER A 70 25.10 3.54 -0.43
N ASP A 71 23.85 3.90 -0.74
CA ASP A 71 23.53 4.92 -1.73
C ASP A 71 23.72 6.32 -1.14
N VAL A 72 24.76 7.00 -1.61
CA VAL A 72 25.12 8.37 -1.21
C VAL A 72 24.59 9.44 -2.17
N ASN A 73 24.05 9.04 -3.31
CA ASN A 73 23.61 9.95 -4.38
C ASN A 73 22.13 10.33 -4.23
N SER A 74 21.33 9.45 -3.64
CA SER A 74 19.92 9.70 -3.42
C SER A 74 19.68 10.89 -2.47
N PRO A 75 18.70 11.76 -2.78
CA PRO A 75 18.44 12.94 -1.98
C PRO A 75 17.96 12.56 -0.58
N LYS A 76 18.50 13.22 0.44
CA LYS A 76 18.04 13.08 1.82
C LYS A 76 16.93 14.10 2.07
N PRO A 77 15.69 13.67 2.35
CA PRO A 77 14.61 14.59 2.65
C PRO A 77 14.90 15.35 3.95
N SER A 78 14.44 16.60 4.03
CA SER A 78 14.62 17.47 5.20
C SER A 78 13.83 17.04 6.43
N GLN A 79 12.82 16.18 6.24
CA GLN A 79 11.99 15.61 7.29
C GLN A 79 11.71 14.13 7.01
N HIS A 80 11.32 13.40 8.04
CA HIS A 80 10.92 12.01 7.89
C HIS A 80 9.63 11.91 7.05
N PHE A 81 9.55 10.94 6.15
CA PHE A 81 8.43 10.86 5.21
C PHE A 81 7.07 10.64 5.89
N ALA A 82 7.03 9.98 7.05
CA ALA A 82 5.81 9.85 7.85
C ALA A 82 5.25 11.22 8.29
N ASP A 83 6.11 12.22 8.50
CA ASP A 83 5.74 13.60 8.78
C ASP A 83 5.50 14.45 7.52
N ALA A 84 5.75 13.89 6.34
CA ALA A 84 5.49 14.56 5.07
C ALA A 84 4.14 14.15 4.45
N VAL A 85 3.50 13.09 4.98
CA VAL A 85 2.27 12.52 4.43
C VAL A 85 1.17 13.58 4.25
N PRO A 86 0.74 13.85 3.01
CA PRO A 86 -0.39 14.76 2.75
C PRO A 86 -1.71 14.13 3.21
N ALA A 87 -2.62 14.96 3.70
CA ALA A 87 -3.98 14.52 3.99
C ALA A 87 -4.68 14.01 2.72
N ASN A 88 -5.56 13.03 2.88
CA ASN A 88 -6.30 12.36 1.81
C ASN A 88 -5.44 11.63 0.77
N SER A 89 -4.15 11.37 1.05
CA SER A 89 -3.27 10.62 0.16
C SER A 89 -3.25 9.12 0.45
N VAL A 90 -2.87 8.33 -0.55
CA VAL A 90 -2.44 6.93 -0.37
C VAL A 90 -0.91 6.92 -0.34
N VAL A 91 -0.33 6.39 0.72
CA VAL A 91 1.14 6.28 0.84
C VAL A 91 1.59 5.05 0.06
N PHE A 92 2.57 5.20 -0.83
CA PHE A 92 3.19 4.08 -1.53
C PHE A 92 4.67 4.03 -1.19
N VAL A 93 5.12 2.96 -0.53
CA VAL A 93 6.52 2.76 -0.14
C VAL A 93 7.11 1.62 -0.96
N SER A 94 8.22 1.89 -1.66
CA SER A 94 8.97 0.86 -2.40
C SER A 94 10.34 0.65 -1.76
N ALA A 95 10.59 -0.60 -1.37
CA ALA A 95 11.86 -1.07 -0.86
C ALA A 95 12.76 -1.54 -2.01
N PRO A 96 14.10 -1.50 -1.85
CA PRO A 96 15.00 -2.15 -2.78
C PRO A 96 14.70 -3.68 -2.86
N PRO A 97 14.95 -4.31 -4.02
CA PRO A 97 14.88 -5.76 -4.14
C PRO A 97 15.70 -6.47 -3.05
N ASP A 98 15.28 -7.67 -2.65
CA ASP A 98 15.97 -8.52 -1.67
C ASP A 98 16.18 -7.92 -0.27
N THR A 99 15.55 -6.77 0.03
CA THR A 99 15.64 -6.12 1.34
C THR A 99 14.95 -6.94 2.41
N ILE A 100 15.71 -7.59 3.30
CA ILE A 100 15.16 -8.40 4.40
C ILE A 100 14.46 -7.56 5.49
N ASN A 101 14.79 -6.28 5.59
CA ASN A 101 14.27 -5.39 6.63
C ASN A 101 12.88 -4.85 6.29
N ALA A 102 12.05 -4.68 7.31
CA ALA A 102 10.77 -3.96 7.16
C ALA A 102 11.01 -2.46 6.97
N VAL A 103 10.29 -1.86 6.03
CA VAL A 103 10.35 -0.42 5.71
C VAL A 103 9.14 0.36 6.22
N TRP A 104 8.16 -0.35 6.80
CA TRP A 104 6.95 0.23 7.39
C TRP A 104 6.58 -0.52 8.67
N GLY A 105 6.09 0.19 9.67
CA GLY A 105 5.72 -0.36 10.98
C GLY A 105 4.70 0.51 11.71
N GLY A 106 4.39 0.18 12.95
CA GLY A 106 3.27 0.73 13.71
C GLY A 106 3.34 2.24 13.90
N LEU A 107 4.47 2.77 14.40
CA LEU A 107 4.66 4.22 14.60
C LEU A 107 4.39 5.05 13.33
N MET A 108 4.84 4.55 12.17
CA MET A 108 4.69 5.23 10.89
C MET A 108 3.25 5.15 10.39
N ASN A 109 2.60 4.01 10.64
CA ASN A 109 1.20 3.78 10.34
C ASN A 109 0.28 4.69 11.14
N THR A 110 0.48 4.75 12.46
CA THR A 110 -0.26 5.63 13.37
C THR A 110 -0.04 7.09 12.96
N ARG A 111 1.19 7.47 12.61
CA ARG A 111 1.47 8.83 12.14
C ARG A 111 0.75 9.14 10.81
N ALA A 112 0.79 8.23 9.84
CA ALA A 112 0.09 8.40 8.56
C ALA A 112 -1.43 8.53 8.78
N LYS A 113 -2.01 7.74 9.69
CA LYS A 113 -3.41 7.85 10.10
C LYS A 113 -3.73 9.23 10.69
N ILE A 114 -2.92 9.70 11.65
CA ILE A 114 -3.09 11.03 12.26
C ILE A 114 -2.99 12.15 11.20
N ARG A 115 -2.17 11.95 10.17
CA ARG A 115 -2.00 12.87 9.05
C ARG A 115 -3.13 12.82 8.02
N GLY A 116 -4.09 11.91 8.18
CA GLY A 116 -5.25 11.77 7.30
C GLY A 116 -4.97 10.99 6.03
N ALA A 117 -3.99 10.08 6.03
CA ALA A 117 -3.82 9.12 4.94
C ALA A 117 -5.08 8.26 4.77
N LYS A 118 -5.40 7.91 3.52
CA LYS A 118 -6.48 6.96 3.19
C LYS A 118 -6.04 5.51 3.32
N GLY A 119 -4.74 5.26 3.23
CA GLY A 119 -4.12 3.96 3.45
C GLY A 119 -2.68 3.92 2.97
N VAL A 120 -2.08 2.74 3.08
CA VAL A 120 -0.67 2.51 2.79
C VAL A 120 -0.54 1.28 1.90
N VAL A 121 0.31 1.39 0.88
CA VAL A 121 0.74 0.28 0.03
C VAL A 121 2.25 0.15 0.19
N VAL A 122 2.72 -1.06 0.53
CA VAL A 122 4.13 -1.34 0.79
C VAL A 122 4.62 -2.42 -0.18
N ASP A 123 5.40 -2.01 -1.16
CA ASP A 123 6.26 -2.89 -1.96
C ASP A 123 7.51 -3.21 -1.14
N GLY A 124 7.39 -4.19 -0.25
CA GLY A 124 8.42 -4.53 0.72
C GLY A 124 7.87 -5.31 1.90
N ARG A 125 8.52 -5.17 3.06
CA ARG A 125 8.14 -5.85 4.30
C ARG A 125 7.59 -4.85 5.31
N VAL A 126 6.65 -5.33 6.13
CA VAL A 126 6.07 -4.58 7.25
C VAL A 126 6.39 -5.27 8.58
N ARG A 127 6.33 -4.53 9.68
CA ARG A 127 6.45 -5.03 11.06
C ARG A 127 5.31 -4.49 11.94
N ASP A 128 5.29 -4.89 13.21
CA ASP A 128 4.32 -4.45 14.21
C ASP A 128 2.86 -4.77 13.78
N LEU A 129 2.63 -6.00 13.31
CA LEU A 129 1.39 -6.42 12.63
C LEU A 129 0.11 -6.17 13.44
N GLU A 130 0.18 -6.34 14.75
CA GLU A 130 -0.96 -6.10 15.65
C GLU A 130 -1.31 -4.61 15.71
N GLU A 131 -0.31 -3.73 15.78
CA GLU A 131 -0.50 -2.28 15.74
C GLU A 131 -1.11 -1.84 14.41
N LEU A 132 -0.63 -2.38 13.29
CA LEU A 132 -1.17 -2.07 11.97
C LEU A 132 -2.67 -2.40 11.87
N ARG A 133 -3.10 -3.53 12.45
CA ARG A 133 -4.53 -3.93 12.49
C ARG A 133 -5.33 -3.08 13.46
N ALA A 134 -4.81 -2.86 14.66
CA ALA A 134 -5.46 -2.06 15.71
C ALA A 134 -5.69 -0.61 15.27
N ASP A 135 -4.79 -0.06 14.46
CA ASP A 135 -4.96 1.27 13.87
C ASP A 135 -6.14 1.37 12.90
N GLY A 136 -6.54 0.28 12.26
CA GLY A 136 -7.63 0.26 11.28
C GLY A 136 -7.38 1.06 9.99
N LEU A 137 -6.21 1.68 9.85
CA LEU A 137 -5.77 2.28 8.58
C LEU A 137 -5.49 1.13 7.60
N PRO A 138 -6.09 1.09 6.40
CA PRO A 138 -5.85 -0.03 5.52
C PRO A 138 -4.40 -0.06 5.03
N VAL A 139 -3.77 -1.24 5.13
CA VAL A 139 -2.40 -1.48 4.70
C VAL A 139 -2.38 -2.65 3.75
N SER A 140 -1.89 -2.44 2.54
CA SER A 140 -1.62 -3.49 1.56
C SER A 140 -0.12 -3.72 1.42
N VAL A 141 0.29 -4.98 1.26
CA VAL A 141 1.71 -5.37 1.23
C VAL A 141 1.96 -6.25 0.01
N TYR A 142 3.10 -6.06 -0.65
CA TYR A 142 3.56 -6.94 -1.71
C TYR A 142 4.03 -8.28 -1.13
N ILE A 143 3.39 -9.38 -1.54
CA ILE A 143 3.85 -10.72 -1.16
C ILE A 143 5.01 -11.10 -2.09
N GLN A 144 6.25 -10.98 -1.60
CA GLN A 144 7.39 -11.57 -2.29
C GLN A 144 7.17 -13.09 -2.41
N LYS A 145 7.40 -13.67 -3.59
CA LYS A 145 7.16 -15.10 -3.92
C LYS A 145 7.72 -16.11 -2.91
N ASN A 146 8.69 -15.73 -2.09
CA ASN A 146 9.29 -16.56 -1.04
C ASN A 146 8.50 -16.59 0.29
N PHE A 147 7.48 -15.75 0.46
CA PHE A 147 6.67 -15.70 1.70
C PHE A 147 5.81 -16.97 1.89
N TRP A 148 5.37 -17.59 0.79
CA TRP A 148 4.61 -18.86 0.81
C TRP A 148 5.40 -20.03 1.42
N PHE A 149 6.74 -19.97 1.42
CA PHE A 149 7.56 -21.03 2.00
C PHE A 149 7.56 -20.99 3.54
N MET A 150 7.30 -19.84 4.16
CA MET A 150 7.33 -19.68 5.62
C MET A 150 5.97 -19.83 6.29
N SER A 151 4.86 -19.46 5.64
CA SER A 151 3.52 -19.66 6.22
C SER A 151 3.17 -21.15 6.38
N ASN A 152 3.57 -21.98 5.42
CA ASN A 152 3.45 -23.43 5.54
C ASN A 152 4.43 -24.01 6.58
N LEU A 153 5.58 -23.37 6.82
CA LEU A 153 6.53 -23.83 7.83
C LEU A 153 6.03 -23.55 9.26
N ILE A 154 5.36 -22.42 9.50
CA ILE A 154 4.76 -22.13 10.81
C ILE A 154 3.66 -23.13 11.14
N ASN A 155 2.77 -23.45 10.18
CA ASN A 155 1.75 -24.49 10.39
C ASN A 155 2.38 -25.88 10.59
N LEU A 156 3.47 -26.20 9.87
CA LEU A 156 4.20 -27.47 10.05
C LEU A 156 4.89 -27.57 11.41
N ILE A 157 5.41 -26.46 11.95
CA ILE A 157 6.06 -26.42 13.27
C ILE A 157 5.01 -26.59 14.38
N PHE A 158 3.80 -26.03 14.23
CA PHE A 158 2.73 -26.25 15.20
C PHE A 158 2.15 -27.67 15.15
N GLU A 159 2.06 -28.30 13.98
CA GLU A 159 1.58 -29.69 13.85
C GLU A 159 2.60 -30.74 14.34
N ASN A 160 3.90 -30.44 14.32
CA ASN A 160 4.95 -31.36 14.77
C ASN A 160 5.39 -31.17 16.24
N ILE A 161 4.76 -30.26 17.00
CA ILE A 161 5.03 -30.07 18.44
C ILE A 161 3.94 -30.72 19.33
N LEU A 162 2.91 -31.33 18.72
CA LEU A 162 1.83 -32.03 19.43
C LEU A 162 1.81 -33.56 19.26
N TYR A 163 2.96 -34.17 18.95
CA TYR A 163 3.17 -35.62 19.07
C TYR A 163 4.49 -35.94 19.76
#